data_AF-A0AAE1DTC9-F1
#
_entry.id   AF-A0AAE1DTC9-F1
#
_cell.length_a   1.000
_cell.length_b   1.000
_cell.length_c   1.000
_cell.angle_alpha   90.00
_cell.angle_beta   90.00
_cell.angle_gamma   90.00
#
_symmetry.space_group_name_H-M   'P 1'
#
loop_
_entity.id
_entity.type
_entity.pdbx_description
1 polymer ?
#
loop_
_entity_poly.entity_id
_entity_poly.type
_entity_poly.pdbx_seq_one_letter_code
_entity_poly.pdbx_strand_id
1 'polypeptide(L)'
;MLFKRFSFVALLLGLMLLSSLPAGTSQSRLKRTIGGREFERGKWPWLALLKATRIPMKDHPNREFSFTCGGVLVSRQWILSAAHCFENDGRFDLGEAHKWKAWLGTVDFSVRQDLRCPDELNLSKTPFSSIVAEIICNQPQSTESSWIPRLSL
;
A
#
# COMPACT_ATOMS: atom_id res chain seq x y z
N MET A 1 -59.66 29.95 -21.39
CA MET A 1 -58.83 28.74 -21.20
C MET A 1 -57.32 29.03 -21.26
N LEU A 2 -56.83 30.12 -20.65
CA LEU A 2 -55.40 30.50 -20.66
C LEU A 2 -54.65 30.21 -19.34
N PHE A 3 -55.36 30.07 -18.20
CA PHE A 3 -54.75 29.87 -16.89
C PHE A 3 -54.19 28.45 -16.64
N LYS A 4 -54.61 27.44 -17.41
CA LYS A 4 -54.09 26.05 -17.27
C LYS A 4 -52.76 25.82 -17.99
N ARG A 5 -52.46 26.60 -19.04
CA ARG A 5 -51.24 26.43 -19.85
C ARG A 5 -49.99 27.00 -19.17
N PHE A 6 -50.13 28.10 -18.43
CA PHE A 6 -49.04 28.68 -17.64
C PHE A 6 -48.61 27.78 -16.47
N SER A 7 -49.56 27.05 -15.88
CA SER A 7 -49.28 26.10 -14.80
C SER A 7 -48.43 24.91 -15.25
N PHE A 8 -48.68 24.38 -16.45
CA PHE A 8 -47.92 23.24 -16.98
C PHE A 8 -46.48 23.62 -17.35
N VAL A 9 -46.28 24.80 -17.95
CA VAL A 9 -44.93 25.27 -18.32
C VAL A 9 -44.10 25.56 -17.07
N ALA A 10 -44.70 26.17 -16.03
CA ALA A 10 -44.02 26.39 -14.75
C ALA A 10 -43.68 25.07 -14.04
N LEU A 11 -44.55 24.06 -14.11
CA LEU A 11 -44.30 22.73 -13.54
C LEU A 11 -43.14 22.01 -14.25
N LEU A 12 -43.10 22.08 -15.59
CA LEU A 12 -42.03 21.47 -16.39
C LEU A 12 -40.68 22.17 -16.19
N LEU A 13 -40.67 23.51 -16.09
CA LEU A 13 -39.47 24.27 -15.76
C LEU A 13 -39.00 23.97 -14.33
N GLY A 14 -39.91 23.87 -13.36
CA GLY A 14 -39.59 23.47 -11.99
C GLY A 14 -39.02 22.06 -11.88
N LEU A 15 -39.55 21.10 -12.63
CA LEU A 15 -39.04 19.73 -12.69
C LEU A 15 -37.64 19.64 -13.35
N MET A 16 -37.39 20.42 -14.40
CA MET A 16 -36.07 20.53 -15.04
C MET A 16 -35.02 21.20 -14.15
N LEU A 17 -35.43 22.16 -13.31
CA LEU A 17 -34.57 22.77 -12.29
C LEU A 17 -34.26 21.79 -11.14
N LEU A 18 -35.16 20.86 -10.83
CA LEU A 18 -34.96 19.86 -9.79
C LEU A 18 -34.04 18.70 -10.22
N SER A 19 -34.03 18.36 -11.51
CA SER A 19 -33.17 17.28 -12.06
C SER A 19 -31.72 17.68 -12.29
N SER A 20 -31.40 18.98 -12.22
CA SER A 20 -30.04 19.51 -12.34
C SER A 20 -29.32 19.68 -11.00
N LEU A 21 -29.94 19.30 -9.88
CA LEU A 21 -29.20 19.15 -8.64
C LEU A 21 -28.26 17.94 -8.76
N PRO A 22 -26.92 18.12 -8.64
CA PRO A 22 -26.03 16.98 -8.60
C PRO A 22 -26.39 16.14 -7.37
N ALA A 23 -26.73 14.86 -7.60
CA ALA A 23 -26.84 13.87 -6.53
C ALA A 23 -25.43 13.65 -5.96
N GLY A 24 -25.01 14.53 -5.06
CA GLY A 24 -23.76 14.46 -4.32
C GLY A 24 -23.82 13.35 -3.29
N THR A 25 -23.95 12.10 -3.73
CA THR A 25 -23.56 10.96 -2.88
C THR A 25 -22.03 10.86 -2.93
N SER A 26 -21.37 11.75 -2.22
CA SER A 26 -20.06 11.42 -1.69
C SER A 26 -20.31 10.25 -0.74
N GLN A 27 -20.18 9.01 -1.23
CA GLN A 27 -19.95 7.90 -0.34
C GLN A 27 -18.63 8.21 0.35
N SER A 28 -18.71 8.94 1.47
CA SER A 28 -17.61 8.98 2.41
C SER A 28 -17.38 7.52 2.75
N ARG A 29 -16.26 6.99 2.25
CA ARG A 29 -15.79 5.67 2.66
C ARG A 29 -15.71 5.78 4.17
N LEU A 30 -16.67 5.18 4.89
CA LEU A 30 -16.65 5.19 6.35
C LEU A 30 -15.28 4.66 6.74
N LYS A 31 -14.49 5.50 7.40
CA LYS A 31 -13.13 5.17 7.83
C LYS A 31 -13.27 3.99 8.79
N ARG A 32 -13.08 2.77 8.28
CA ARG A 32 -13.17 1.53 9.05
C ARG A 32 -11.89 1.35 9.86
N THR A 33 -11.69 2.24 10.81
CA THR A 33 -10.64 2.17 11.83
C THR A 33 -11.31 2.56 13.14
N ILE A 34 -11.55 1.59 14.01
CA ILE A 34 -12.18 1.81 15.32
C ILE A 34 -11.07 1.88 16.36
N GLY A 35 -10.91 3.02 17.03
CA GLY A 35 -9.98 3.18 18.16
C GLY A 35 -8.48 3.22 17.82
N GLY A 36 -8.10 3.06 16.55
CA GLY A 36 -6.71 3.21 16.12
C GLY A 36 -6.24 4.67 16.18
N ARG A 37 -4.97 4.89 16.55
CA ARG A 37 -4.29 6.18 16.49
C ARG A 37 -3.10 6.10 15.56
N GLU A 38 -2.84 7.19 14.85
CA GLU A 38 -1.60 7.35 14.11
C GLU A 38 -0.41 7.36 15.08
N PHE A 39 0.72 6.80 14.64
CA PHE A 39 1.95 6.83 15.40
C PHE A 39 2.86 7.92 14.86
N GLU A 40 3.62 8.55 15.75
CA GLU A 40 4.64 9.53 15.37
C GLU A 40 5.71 8.91 14.47
N ARG A 41 6.28 9.72 13.58
CA ARG A 41 7.41 9.30 12.74
C ARG A 41 8.53 8.72 13.60
N GLY A 42 9.05 7.55 13.22
CA GLY A 42 10.12 6.89 13.95
C GLY A 42 9.71 6.19 15.26
N LYS A 43 8.41 6.15 15.61
CA LYS A 43 7.93 5.39 16.79
C LYS A 43 8.15 3.88 16.64
N TRP A 44 8.06 3.38 15.41
CA TRP A 44 8.25 1.97 15.07
C TRP A 44 9.26 1.85 13.92
N PRO A 45 10.55 2.12 14.19
CA PRO A 45 11.58 2.24 13.15
C PRO A 45 11.84 0.93 12.40
N TRP A 46 11.53 -0.21 13.02
CA TRP A 46 11.65 -1.54 12.42
C TRP A 46 10.52 -1.90 11.46
N LEU A 47 9.43 -1.13 11.40
CA LEU A 47 8.33 -1.42 10.48
C LEU A 47 8.80 -1.19 9.04
N ALA A 48 8.66 -2.20 8.20
CA ALA A 48 9.07 -2.17 6.80
C ALA A 48 7.86 -2.15 5.86
N LEU A 49 7.88 -1.23 4.89
CA LEU A 49 7.06 -1.29 3.70
C LEU A 49 7.82 -2.00 2.60
N LEU A 50 7.22 -3.00 1.96
CA LEU A 50 7.79 -3.73 0.84
C LEU A 50 6.96 -3.47 -0.41
N LYS A 51 7.61 -3.09 -1.51
CA LYS A 51 6.94 -2.84 -2.79
C LYS A 51 7.65 -3.52 -3.95
N ALA A 52 6.92 -4.34 -4.70
CA ALA A 52 7.38 -4.87 -5.98
C ALA A 52 7.12 -3.85 -7.10
N THR A 53 8.13 -3.60 -7.94
CA THR A 53 8.08 -2.66 -9.06
C THR A 53 7.80 -3.40 -10.37
N ARG A 54 6.89 -2.82 -11.18
CA ARG A 54 6.66 -3.06 -12.63
C ARG A 54 6.60 -4.49 -13.11
N ILE A 55 5.38 -5.02 -13.16
CA ILE A 55 5.05 -6.12 -14.06
C ILE A 55 3.83 -5.69 -14.89
N PRO A 56 4.01 -5.31 -16.18
CA PRO A 56 2.91 -5.17 -17.11
C PRO A 56 2.14 -6.50 -17.18
N MET A 57 0.82 -6.49 -16.99
CA MET A 57 0.02 -7.71 -17.19
C MET A 57 0.06 -8.09 -18.66
N LYS A 58 0.23 -9.38 -18.97
CA LYS A 58 0.17 -9.90 -20.35
C LYS A 58 -1.11 -9.47 -21.07
N ASP A 59 -2.24 -9.51 -20.38
CA ASP A 59 -3.55 -9.18 -20.94
C ASP A 59 -3.86 -7.67 -20.95
N HIS A 60 -3.09 -6.89 -20.18
CA HIS A 60 -3.24 -5.44 -20.05
C HIS A 60 -1.86 -4.77 -19.96
N PRO A 61 -1.10 -4.72 -21.06
CA PRO A 61 0.29 -4.25 -21.08
C PRO A 61 0.45 -2.79 -20.64
N ASN A 62 -0.64 -2.00 -20.69
CA ASN A 62 -0.66 -0.60 -20.25
C ASN A 62 -1.05 -0.42 -18.78
N ARG A 63 -1.35 -1.50 -18.04
CA ARG A 63 -1.61 -1.44 -16.60
C ARG A 63 -0.38 -1.95 -15.85
N GLU A 64 0.25 -1.03 -15.12
CA GLU A 64 1.28 -1.35 -14.14
C GLU A 64 0.63 -1.75 -12.82
N PHE A 65 0.92 -2.95 -12.33
CA PHE A 65 0.56 -3.37 -10.97
C PHE A 65 1.80 -3.32 -10.08
N SER A 66 1.62 -2.79 -8.87
CA SER A 66 2.61 -2.87 -7.80
C SER A 66 2.04 -3.62 -6.63
N PHE A 67 2.74 -4.64 -6.16
CA PHE A 67 2.39 -5.38 -4.95
C PHE A 67 2.99 -4.68 -3.75
N THR A 68 2.22 -4.57 -2.68
CA THR A 68 2.63 -3.94 -1.44
C THR A 68 2.42 -4.90 -0.29
N CYS A 69 3.49 -5.19 0.45
CA CYS A 69 3.50 -6.02 1.65
C CYS A 69 4.13 -5.28 2.83
N GLY A 70 3.93 -5.82 4.04
CA GLY A 70 4.63 -5.37 5.24
C GLY A 70 5.83 -6.27 5.57
N GLY A 71 6.69 -5.78 6.44
CA GLY A 71 7.78 -6.57 7.05
C GLY A 71 8.28 -5.96 8.35
N VAL A 72 9.21 -6.66 9.00
CA VAL A 72 9.84 -6.23 10.25
C VAL A 72 11.36 -6.38 10.14
N LEU A 73 12.11 -5.31 10.41
CA LEU A 73 13.56 -5.39 10.54
C LEU A 73 13.91 -6.21 11.79
N VAL A 74 14.56 -7.35 11.62
CA VAL A 74 14.98 -8.24 12.72
C VAL A 74 16.49 -8.18 12.99
N SER A 75 17.26 -7.60 12.08
CA SER A 75 18.69 -7.33 12.25
C SER A 75 19.12 -6.12 11.42
N ARG A 76 20.40 -5.73 11.46
CA ARG A 76 20.95 -4.66 10.60
C ARG A 76 20.75 -4.90 9.09
N GLN A 77 20.55 -6.15 8.68
CA GLN A 77 20.51 -6.56 7.28
C GLN A 77 19.33 -7.47 6.94
N TRP A 78 18.47 -7.83 7.90
CA TRP A 78 17.46 -8.85 7.69
C TRP A 78 16.07 -8.30 7.98
N ILE A 79 15.17 -8.36 6.99
CA ILE A 79 13.74 -8.06 7.14
C ILE A 79 12.95 -9.36 7.03
N LEU A 80 12.09 -9.58 8.01
CA LEU A 80 11.13 -10.67 8.06
C LEU A 80 9.82 -10.25 7.39
N SER A 81 9.31 -11.07 6.48
CA SER A 81 8.01 -10.83 5.83
C SER A 81 7.28 -12.14 5.53
N ALA A 82 6.07 -12.03 4.99
CA ALA A 82 5.26 -13.19 4.64
C ALA A 82 5.76 -13.84 3.33
N ALA A 83 5.89 -15.17 3.26
CA ALA A 83 6.39 -15.83 2.05
C ALA A 83 5.48 -15.63 0.83
N HIS A 84 4.16 -15.60 1.04
CA HIS A 84 3.17 -15.34 -0.01
C HIS A 84 3.33 -13.97 -0.68
N CYS A 85 4.07 -13.03 -0.08
CA CYS A 85 4.42 -11.78 -0.74
C CYS A 85 5.30 -12.02 -1.96
N PHE A 86 6.12 -13.06 -1.96
CA PHE A 86 7.14 -13.36 -2.98
C PHE A 86 6.83 -14.66 -3.74
N GLU A 87 5.61 -15.17 -3.62
CA GLU A 87 5.16 -16.33 -4.39
C GLU A 87 4.65 -15.87 -5.75
N ASN A 88 4.93 -16.68 -6.78
CA ASN A 88 4.34 -16.46 -8.08
C ASN A 88 2.87 -16.86 -8.00
N ASP A 89 1.96 -15.93 -8.26
CA ASP A 89 0.52 -16.14 -8.20
C ASP A 89 -0.07 -16.66 -9.53
N GLY A 90 0.80 -17.11 -10.44
CA GLY A 90 0.47 -17.57 -11.79
C GLY A 90 0.30 -16.44 -12.80
N ARG A 91 0.22 -15.17 -12.35
CA ARG A 91 0.11 -13.98 -13.21
C ARG A 91 1.35 -13.10 -13.12
N PHE A 92 2.04 -13.13 -11.98
CA PHE A 92 3.16 -12.25 -11.68
C PHE A 92 4.32 -13.04 -11.07
N ASP A 93 5.52 -12.91 -11.65
CA ASP A 93 6.74 -13.45 -11.06
C ASP A 93 7.29 -12.51 -10.00
N LEU A 94 6.86 -12.73 -8.76
CA LEU A 94 7.25 -11.99 -7.55
C LEU A 94 8.47 -12.60 -6.83
N GLY A 95 9.02 -13.70 -7.35
CA GLY A 95 10.13 -14.42 -6.72
C GLY A 95 11.50 -13.78 -6.92
N GLU A 96 11.59 -12.76 -7.79
CA GLU A 96 12.84 -12.09 -8.12
C GLU A 96 13.11 -10.91 -7.18
N ALA A 97 14.20 -11.01 -6.43
CA ALA A 97 14.51 -10.06 -5.36
C ALA A 97 14.74 -8.62 -5.84
N HIS A 98 15.35 -8.43 -7.02
CA HIS A 98 15.60 -7.10 -7.60
C HIS A 98 14.32 -6.32 -8.00
N LYS A 99 13.17 -6.99 -8.04
CA LYS A 99 11.88 -6.33 -8.28
C LYS A 99 11.36 -5.62 -7.03
N TRP A 100 11.85 -5.99 -5.86
CA TRP A 100 11.39 -5.50 -4.58
C TRP A 100 12.19 -4.29 -4.11
N LYS A 101 11.53 -3.45 -3.31
CA LYS A 101 12.12 -2.32 -2.60
C LYS A 101 11.55 -2.29 -1.19
N ALA A 102 12.38 -1.94 -0.22
CA ALA A 102 11.99 -1.85 1.18
C ALA A 102 12.26 -0.43 1.73
N TRP A 103 11.32 0.08 2.53
CA TRP A 103 11.45 1.33 3.29
C TRP A 103 11.15 1.08 4.76
N LEU A 104 12.02 1.57 5.63
CA LEU A 104 11.90 1.40 7.08
C LEU A 104 11.37 2.66 7.76
N GLY A 105 10.57 2.48 8.82
CA GLY A 105 10.13 3.56 9.70
C GLY A 105 9.25 4.62 9.01
N THR A 106 8.76 4.33 7.81
CA THR A 106 7.92 5.23 7.03
C THR A 106 6.55 5.40 7.66
N VAL A 107 6.11 6.65 7.78
CA VAL A 107 4.73 7.03 8.12
C VAL A 107 3.99 7.63 6.93
N ASP A 108 4.70 7.90 5.83
CA ASP A 108 4.17 8.54 4.64
C ASP A 108 4.57 7.76 3.39
N PHE A 109 3.63 6.95 2.89
CA PHE A 109 3.81 6.13 1.71
C PHE A 109 3.98 6.92 0.40
N SER A 110 3.75 8.24 0.43
CA SER A 110 3.89 9.13 -0.73
C SER A 110 5.25 9.82 -0.77
N VAL A 111 5.94 9.95 0.37
CA VAL A 111 7.22 10.65 0.49
C VAL A 111 8.37 9.65 0.46
N ARG A 112 9.15 9.69 -0.63
CA ARG A 112 10.34 8.83 -0.88
C ARG A 112 11.58 9.19 -0.04
N GLN A 113 11.43 9.74 1.16
CA GLN A 113 12.58 10.22 1.97
C GLN A 113 13.00 9.26 3.08
N ASP A 114 12.41 8.07 3.16
CA ASP A 114 12.73 7.09 4.19
C ASP A 114 13.91 6.18 3.79
N LEU A 115 14.59 5.62 4.81
CA LEU A 115 15.72 4.70 4.66
C LEU A 115 15.35 3.57 3.72
N ARG A 116 15.98 3.60 2.54
CA ARG A 116 15.80 2.61 1.48
C ARG A 116 16.81 1.51 1.69
N CYS A 117 16.36 0.26 1.70
CA CYS A 117 17.26 -0.87 1.52
C CYS A 117 17.94 -0.75 0.14
N PRO A 118 19.29 -0.86 0.03
CA PRO A 118 19.96 -0.75 -1.27
C PRO A 118 19.33 -1.67 -2.30
N ASP A 119 19.46 -1.30 -3.57
CA ASP A 119 18.74 -1.93 -4.69
C ASP A 119 19.02 -3.43 -4.90
N GLU A 120 19.96 -3.98 -4.16
CA GLU A 120 20.25 -5.40 -4.15
C GLU A 120 19.65 -6.06 -2.90
N LEU A 121 18.45 -6.63 -3.11
CA LEU A 121 17.80 -7.52 -2.17
C LEU A 121 18.15 -8.95 -2.54
N ASN A 122 18.30 -9.83 -1.56
CA ASN A 122 18.22 -11.28 -1.77
C ASN A 122 16.99 -11.81 -1.06
N LEU A 123 16.31 -12.77 -1.69
CA LEU A 123 15.17 -13.47 -1.12
C LEU A 123 15.59 -14.88 -0.71
N SER A 124 15.57 -15.14 0.59
CA SER A 124 15.71 -16.49 1.14
C SER A 124 14.33 -16.99 1.59
N LYS A 125 13.88 -18.10 1.03
CA LYS A 125 12.65 -18.79 1.47
C LYS A 125 13.05 -19.90 2.42
N THR A 126 12.43 -19.93 3.60
CA THR A 126 12.68 -21.02 4.55
C THR A 126 12.03 -22.31 4.04
N PRO A 127 12.72 -23.46 4.06
CA PRO A 127 12.20 -24.71 3.50
C PRO A 127 11.01 -25.30 4.27
N PHE A 128 10.74 -24.81 5.49
CA PHE A 128 9.69 -25.32 6.38
C PHE A 128 8.53 -24.35 6.61
N SER A 129 8.56 -23.15 6.04
CA SER A 129 7.43 -22.22 6.18
C SER A 129 7.08 -21.55 4.86
N SER A 130 5.88 -21.83 4.37
CA SER A 130 5.18 -21.04 3.33
C SER A 130 4.71 -19.69 3.86
N ILE A 131 5.22 -19.25 5.01
CA ILE A 131 4.75 -18.08 5.74
C ILE A 131 5.89 -17.09 5.94
N VAL A 132 7.16 -17.49 5.98
CA VAL A 132 8.26 -16.58 6.31
C VAL A 132 9.32 -16.54 5.22
N ALA A 133 9.56 -15.34 4.70
CA ALA A 133 10.68 -15.02 3.81
C ALA A 133 11.59 -13.96 4.43
N GLU A 134 12.87 -14.07 4.10
CA GLU A 134 13.92 -13.20 4.59
C GLU A 134 14.45 -12.34 3.45
N ILE A 135 14.48 -11.03 3.67
CA ILE A 135 15.06 -10.07 2.74
C ILE A 135 16.42 -9.62 3.29
N ILE A 136 17.48 -9.83 2.52
CA ILE A 136 18.82 -9.33 2.84
C ILE A 136 18.99 -7.91 2.31
N CYS A 137 19.33 -6.99 3.20
CA CYS A 137 19.86 -5.67 2.87
C CYS A 137 21.40 -5.71 2.85
N ASN A 138 22.00 -5.60 1.66
CA ASN A 138 23.45 -5.65 1.49
C ASN A 138 24.21 -4.44 2.08
N GLN A 139 23.53 -3.46 2.70
CA GLN A 139 24.16 -2.39 3.50
C GLN A 139 23.40 -2.17 4.83
N PRO A 140 24.11 -1.84 5.93
CA PRO A 140 23.49 -1.58 7.22
C PRO A 140 22.57 -0.36 7.14
N GLN A 141 21.28 -0.55 7.44
CA GLN A 141 20.24 0.48 7.36
C GLN A 141 20.39 1.59 8.42
N SER A 142 21.02 1.28 9.56
CA SER A 142 21.44 2.24 10.58
C SER A 142 22.46 1.61 11.53
N THR A 143 23.31 2.44 12.16
CA THR A 143 24.22 2.00 13.24
C THR A 143 23.53 1.94 14.60
N GLU A 144 22.35 2.56 14.72
CA GLU A 144 21.73 2.85 16.00
C GLU A 144 20.83 1.72 16.52
N SER A 145 21.12 1.26 17.74
CA SER A 145 20.49 0.10 18.37
C SER A 145 18.98 0.22 18.59
N SER A 146 18.40 1.42 18.50
CA SER A 146 16.97 1.69 18.63
C SER A 146 16.13 1.19 17.45
N TRP A 147 16.76 0.90 16.30
CA TRP A 147 16.08 0.46 15.08
C TRP A 147 15.77 -1.04 15.04
N ILE A 148 16.51 -1.84 15.79
CA ILE A 148 16.30 -3.30 15.86
C ILE A 148 15.39 -3.56 17.06
N PRO A 149 14.26 -4.26 16.90
CA PRO A 149 13.41 -4.59 18.03
C PRO A 149 14.21 -5.44 19.01
N ARG A 150 14.33 -4.95 20.26
CA ARG A 150 14.76 -5.80 21.38
C ARG A 150 13.63 -6.77 21.65
N LEU A 151 13.66 -7.92 20.98
CA LEU A 151 12.80 -9.05 21.31
C LEU A 151 13.24 -9.55 22.69
N SER A 152 12.59 -9.03 23.73
CA SER A 152 12.64 -9.63 25.07
C SER A 152 11.80 -10.90 25.00
N LEU A 153 12.45 -12.00 24.61
CA LEU A 153 11.92 -13.36 24.76
C LEU A 153 12.01 -13.79 26.23
#